data_AF-A0A4Q5KYS1-F1
#
_entry.id   AF-A0A4Q5KYS1-F1
#
_cell.length_a   1.000
_cell.length_b   1.000
_cell.length_c   1.000
_cell.angle_alpha   90.00
_cell.angle_beta   90.00
_cell.angle_gamma   90.00
#
_symmetry.space_group_name_H-M   'P 1'
#
loop_
_entity.id
_entity.type
_entity.pdbx_description
1 polymer ?
#
loop_
_entity_poly.entity_id
_entity_poly.type
_entity_poly.pdbx_seq_one_letter_code
_entity_poly.pdbx_strand_id
1 'polypeptide(L)'
;MTFLKSISHYFGSFFVNRAKLKDEINKMKIEALIKQDDFSQLNRGWKDEFLLLLIIFPMILMFIPSTQAFVLNGFIALEKVPEWYLYAVVLVFVDTFGFRSMLRKIIESRFK
;
A
#
# COMPACT_ATOMS: atom_id res chain seq x y z
N MET A 1 16.93 -50.91 31.63
CA MET A 1 16.60 -50.54 30.22
C MET A 1 15.48 -49.50 30.09
N THR A 2 14.94 -48.95 31.19
CA THR A 2 13.82 -47.97 31.20
C THR A 2 14.30 -46.51 31.06
N PHE A 3 15.44 -46.16 31.64
CA PHE A 3 16.00 -44.81 31.64
C PHE A 3 16.41 -44.31 30.24
N LEU A 4 17.08 -45.17 29.46
CA LEU A 4 17.48 -44.86 28.08
C LEU A 4 16.27 -44.62 27.15
N LYS A 5 15.15 -45.34 27.37
CA LYS A 5 13.90 -45.11 26.62
C LYS A 5 13.28 -43.76 26.94
N SER A 6 13.30 -43.32 28.21
CA SER A 6 12.84 -41.97 28.59
C SER A 6 13.69 -40.87 27.97
N ILE A 7 15.03 -40.98 28.01
CA ILE A 7 15.92 -39.98 27.40
C ILE A 7 15.69 -39.89 25.89
N SER A 8 15.60 -41.04 25.22
CA SER A 8 15.32 -41.10 23.78
C SER A 8 13.96 -40.47 23.42
N HIS A 9 12.92 -40.70 24.23
CA HIS A 9 11.60 -40.11 24.03
C HIS A 9 11.61 -38.58 24.23
N TYR A 10 12.27 -38.08 25.27
CA TYR A 10 12.37 -36.64 25.52
C TYR A 10 13.17 -35.93 24.42
N PHE A 11 14.33 -36.47 24.02
CA PHE A 11 15.12 -35.91 22.93
C PHE A 11 14.38 -35.98 21.58
N GLY A 12 13.72 -37.09 21.25
CA GLY A 12 12.91 -37.21 20.03
C GLY A 12 11.75 -36.21 20.01
N SER A 13 11.02 -36.10 21.13
CA SER A 13 9.91 -35.15 21.25
C SER A 13 10.35 -33.68 21.14
N PHE A 14 11.57 -33.34 21.59
CA PHE A 14 12.12 -32.00 21.47
C PHE A 14 12.29 -31.55 20.01
N PHE A 15 12.84 -32.41 19.14
CA PHE A 15 13.00 -32.10 17.72
C PHE A 15 11.66 -32.14 16.96
N VAL A 16 10.81 -33.11 17.26
CA VAL A 16 9.46 -33.23 16.65
C VAL A 16 8.60 -32.01 16.97
N ASN A 17 8.62 -31.52 18.21
CA ASN A 17 7.85 -30.34 18.60
C ASN A 17 8.35 -29.07 17.91
N ARG A 18 9.67 -28.91 17.72
CA ARG A 18 10.24 -27.76 16.98
C ARG A 18 9.87 -27.76 15.51
N ALA A 19 9.79 -28.93 14.86
CA ALA A 19 9.34 -29.05 13.48
C ALA A 19 7.86 -28.62 13.35
N LYS A 20 6.99 -29.15 14.21
CA LYS A 20 5.56 -28.76 14.27
C LYS A 20 5.37 -27.27 14.52
N LEU A 21 6.16 -26.68 15.43
CA LEU A 21 6.08 -25.25 15.74
C LEU A 21 6.44 -24.37 14.53
N LYS A 22 7.43 -24.77 13.73
CA LYS A 22 7.80 -24.05 12.50
C LYS A 22 6.71 -24.14 11.45
N ASP A 23 6.07 -25.30 11.32
CA ASP A 23 4.96 -25.50 10.38
C ASP A 23 3.74 -24.66 10.79
N GLU A 24 3.42 -24.59 12.09
CA GLU A 24 2.38 -23.71 12.62
C GLU A 24 2.71 -22.22 12.41
N ILE A 25 3.96 -21.80 12.65
CA ILE A 25 4.39 -20.42 12.38
C ILE A 25 4.24 -20.06 10.91
N ASN A 26 4.59 -20.97 10.00
CA ASN A 26 4.43 -20.72 8.57
C ASN A 26 2.95 -20.64 8.18
N LYS A 27 2.09 -21.50 8.72
CA LYS A 27 0.64 -21.40 8.53
C LYS A 27 0.08 -20.08 9.04
N MET A 28 0.45 -19.67 10.27
CA MET A 28 0.05 -18.38 10.85
C MET A 28 0.53 -17.18 10.02
N LYS A 29 1.75 -17.22 9.48
CA LYS A 29 2.26 -16.18 8.58
C LYS A 29 1.45 -16.10 7.29
N ILE A 30 1.16 -17.25 6.68
CA ILE A 30 0.33 -17.31 5.46
C ILE A 30 -1.08 -16.77 5.75
N GLU A 31 -1.70 -17.17 6.86
CA GLU A 31 -3.01 -16.66 7.27
C GLU A 31 -3.00 -15.14 7.57
N ALA A 32 -1.92 -14.63 8.18
CA ALA A 32 -1.76 -13.21 8.42
C ALA A 32 -1.61 -12.42 7.11
N LEU A 33 -0.86 -12.95 6.14
CA LEU A 33 -0.72 -12.36 4.81
C LEU A 33 -2.07 -12.34 4.07
N ILE A 34 -2.80 -13.45 4.07
CA ILE A 34 -4.14 -13.53 3.45
C ILE A 34 -5.09 -12.53 4.10
N LYS A 35 -5.14 -12.48 5.44
CA LYS A 35 -5.95 -11.48 6.15
C LYS A 35 -5.54 -10.05 5.76
N GLN A 36 -4.24 -9.76 5.70
CA GLN A 36 -3.74 -8.45 5.30
C GLN A 36 -4.17 -8.11 3.87
N ASP A 37 -4.14 -9.08 2.94
CA ASP A 37 -4.58 -8.90 1.56
C ASP A 37 -6.10 -8.67 1.48
N ASP A 38 -6.90 -9.41 2.25
CA ASP A 38 -8.35 -9.21 2.36
C ASP A 38 -8.68 -7.81 2.90
N PHE A 39 -7.99 -7.38 3.96
CA PHE A 39 -8.12 -6.02 4.48
C PHE A 39 -7.72 -4.97 3.44
N SER A 40 -6.67 -5.22 2.65
CA SER A 40 -6.22 -4.28 1.62
C SER A 40 -7.22 -4.14 0.47
N GLN A 41 -7.91 -5.22 0.09
CA GLN A 41 -8.94 -5.21 -0.95
C GLN A 41 -10.19 -4.46 -0.48
N LEU A 42 -10.59 -4.66 0.78
CA LEU A 42 -11.75 -3.98 1.38
C LEU A 42 -11.51 -2.48 1.58
N ASN A 43 -10.25 -2.07 1.77
CA ASN A 43 -9.88 -0.68 1.99
C ASN A 43 -9.56 0.09 0.70
N ARG A 44 -9.74 -0.51 -0.50
CA ARG A 44 -9.75 0.25 -1.75
C ARG A 44 -10.94 1.21 -1.70
N GLY A 45 -10.66 2.43 -1.27
CA GLY A 45 -11.67 3.46 -1.15
C GLY A 45 -12.10 3.95 -2.52
N TRP A 46 -13.38 4.32 -2.65
CA TRP A 46 -13.90 5.05 -3.80
C TRP A 46 -13.10 6.32 -4.12
N LYS A 47 -12.42 6.89 -3.13
CA LYS A 47 -11.58 8.08 -3.26
C LYS A 47 -10.37 7.84 -4.19
N ASP A 48 -9.76 6.66 -4.11
CA ASP A 48 -8.57 6.33 -4.91
C ASP A 48 -8.95 6.20 -6.39
N GLU A 49 -10.07 5.53 -6.66
CA GLU A 49 -10.64 5.39 -8.00
C GLU A 49 -11.12 6.73 -8.55
N PHE A 50 -11.72 7.58 -7.70
CA PHE A 50 -12.12 8.93 -8.08
C PHE A 50 -10.93 9.80 -8.46
N LEU A 51 -9.83 9.79 -7.69
CA LEU A 51 -8.62 10.53 -8.03
C LEU A 51 -7.94 9.99 -9.29
N LEU A 52 -7.93 8.67 -9.47
CA LEU A 52 -7.44 8.04 -10.69
C LEU A 52 -8.24 8.52 -11.90
N LEU A 53 -9.57 8.52 -11.80
CA LEU A 53 -10.46 9.03 -12.83
C LEU A 53 -10.23 10.53 -13.09
N LEU A 54 -10.06 11.33 -12.04
CA LEU A 54 -9.79 12.77 -12.16
C LEU A 54 -8.51 13.06 -12.96
N ILE A 55 -7.46 12.24 -12.80
CA ILE A 55 -6.21 12.38 -13.54
C ILE A 55 -6.35 11.90 -14.98
N ILE A 56 -6.99 10.74 -15.20
CA ILE A 56 -7.07 10.10 -16.52
C ILE A 56 -8.12 10.80 -17.41
N PHE A 57 -9.19 11.32 -16.84
CA PHE A 57 -10.29 11.94 -17.57
C PHE A 57 -9.84 13.06 -18.54
N PRO A 58 -9.05 14.08 -18.13
CA PRO A 58 -8.53 15.08 -19.06
C PRO A 58 -7.58 14.48 -20.12
N MET A 59 -6.86 13.40 -19.80
CA MET A 59 -6.02 12.69 -20.77
C MET A 59 -6.85 11.95 -21.82
N ILE A 60 -8.05 11.48 -21.51
CA ILE A 60 -8.95 10.89 -22.52
C ILE A 60 -9.59 12.00 -23.37
N LEU A 61 -10.01 13.10 -22.73
CA LEU A 61 -10.65 14.23 -23.42
C LEU A 61 -9.76 14.94 -24.44
N MET A 62 -8.43 14.82 -24.33
CA MET A 62 -7.52 15.40 -25.32
C MET A 62 -7.59 14.72 -26.69
N PHE A 63 -8.08 13.48 -26.76
CA PHE A 63 -8.21 12.73 -28.01
C PHE A 63 -9.51 13.04 -28.77
N ILE A 64 -10.43 13.76 -28.16
CA ILE A 64 -11.72 14.16 -28.77
C ILE A 64 -11.59 15.61 -29.25
N PRO A 65 -11.63 15.88 -30.58
CA PRO A 65 -11.37 17.22 -31.12
C PRO A 65 -12.28 18.31 -30.57
N SER A 66 -13.54 17.99 -30.27
CA SER A 66 -14.50 18.95 -29.74
C SER A 66 -14.24 19.36 -28.29
N THR A 67 -13.50 18.55 -27.51
CA THR A 67 -13.23 18.82 -26.08
C THR A 67 -11.82 19.35 -25.83
N GLN A 68 -10.92 19.23 -26.80
CA GLN A 68 -9.51 19.61 -26.67
C GLN A 68 -9.31 21.06 -26.22
N ALA A 69 -10.11 22.00 -26.76
CA ALA A 69 -10.02 23.42 -26.38
C ALA A 69 -10.36 23.65 -24.90
N PHE A 70 -11.32 22.92 -24.35
CA PHE A 70 -11.71 23.05 -22.94
C PHE A 70 -10.60 22.51 -22.01
N VAL A 71 -10.00 21.38 -22.37
CA VAL A 71 -8.87 20.80 -21.62
C VAL A 71 -7.68 21.77 -21.60
N LEU A 72 -7.33 22.31 -22.77
CA LEU A 72 -6.21 23.25 -22.91
C LEU A 72 -6.45 24.54 -22.10
N ASN A 73 -7.66 25.11 -22.19
CA ASN A 73 -8.05 26.28 -21.41
C ASN A 73 -8.05 25.99 -19.90
N GLY A 74 -8.40 24.77 -19.49
CA GLY A 74 -8.32 24.32 -18.11
C GLY A 74 -6.87 24.33 -17.59
N PHE A 75 -5.90 23.83 -18.38
CA PHE A 75 -4.49 23.90 -18.01
C PHE A 75 -3.97 25.34 -17.90
N ILE A 76 -4.37 26.23 -18.81
CA ILE A 76 -4.04 27.67 -18.72
C ILE A 76 -4.64 28.31 -17.45
N ALA A 77 -5.84 27.89 -17.04
CA ALA A 77 -6.42 28.35 -15.78
C ALA A 77 -5.68 27.80 -14.55
N LEU A 78 -5.19 26.55 -14.62
CA LEU A 78 -4.38 25.95 -13.55
C LEU A 78 -3.07 26.70 -13.31
N GLU A 79 -2.44 27.25 -14.34
CA GLU A 79 -1.24 28.09 -14.20
C GLU A 79 -1.49 29.37 -13.38
N LYS A 80 -2.75 29.83 -13.29
CA LYS A 80 -3.13 31.02 -12.53
C LYS A 80 -3.53 30.69 -11.08
N VAL A 81 -3.59 29.41 -10.73
CA VAL A 81 -3.96 28.98 -9.37
C VAL A 81 -2.83 29.36 -8.40
N PRO A 82 -3.14 29.97 -7.25
CA PRO A 82 -2.13 30.29 -6.25
C PRO A 82 -1.38 29.04 -5.74
N GLU A 83 -0.06 29.16 -5.56
CA GLU A 83 0.80 28.03 -5.15
C GLU A 83 0.35 27.37 -3.85
N TRP A 84 -0.07 28.17 -2.86
CA TRP A 84 -0.54 27.66 -1.56
C TRP A 84 -1.72 26.69 -1.69
N TYR A 85 -2.60 26.92 -2.67
CA TYR A 85 -3.75 26.06 -2.90
C TYR A 85 -3.32 24.77 -3.61
N LEU A 86 -2.41 24.88 -4.59
CA LEU A 86 -1.85 23.72 -5.29
C LEU A 86 -1.13 22.77 -4.32
N TYR A 87 -0.39 23.31 -3.35
CA TYR A 87 0.25 22.50 -2.30
C TYR A 87 -0.76 21.77 -1.42
N ALA A 88 -1.88 22.42 -1.05
CA ALA A 88 -2.94 21.78 -0.29
C ALA A 88 -3.56 20.60 -1.07
N VAL A 89 -3.80 20.79 -2.37
CA VAL A 89 -4.28 19.72 -3.27
C VAL A 89 -3.28 18.57 -3.32
N VAL A 90 -1.99 18.84 -3.58
CA VAL A 90 -0.94 17.81 -3.62
C VAL A 90 -0.88 17.02 -2.31
N LEU A 91 -1.05 17.68 -1.16
CA LEU A 91 -1.05 17.03 0.15
C LEU A 91 -2.22 16.05 0.30
N VAL A 92 -3.41 16.41 -0.18
CA VAL A 92 -4.58 15.51 -0.22
C VAL A 92 -4.32 14.31 -1.14
N PHE A 93 -3.68 14.53 -2.30
CA PHE A 93 -3.28 13.45 -3.20
C PHE A 93 -2.31 12.48 -2.50
N VAL A 94 -1.28 12.99 -1.83
CA VAL A 94 -0.31 12.16 -1.10
C VAL A 94 -0.98 11.38 0.03
N ASP A 95 -1.89 12.00 0.77
CA ASP A 95 -2.63 11.34 1.85
C ASP A 95 -3.50 10.20 1.30
N THR A 96 -4.16 10.43 0.16
CA THR A 96 -5.07 9.45 -0.45
C THR A 96 -4.31 8.26 -1.07
N PHE A 97 -3.22 8.50 -1.80
CA PHE A 97 -2.42 7.42 -2.40
C PHE A 97 -1.48 6.71 -1.40
N GLY A 98 -1.53 7.05 -0.12
CA GLY A 98 -0.70 6.41 0.90
C GLY A 98 0.80 6.71 0.78
N PHE A 99 1.19 7.74 0.02
CA PHE A 99 2.59 8.16 -0.12
C PHE A 99 3.18 8.76 1.17
N ARG A 100 2.39 8.90 2.24
CA ARG A 100 2.82 9.35 3.57
C ARG A 100 4.06 8.61 4.07
N SER A 101 4.17 7.29 3.85
CA SER A 101 5.34 6.50 4.26
C SER A 101 6.59 6.85 3.44
N MET A 102 6.45 7.09 2.14
CA MET A 102 7.55 7.55 1.27
C MET A 102 7.98 8.97 1.63
N LEU A 103 7.03 9.89 1.83
CA LEU A 103 7.34 11.26 2.24
C LEU A 103 8.13 11.29 3.54
N ARG A 104 7.72 10.49 4.54
CA ARG A 104 8.43 10.38 5.81
C ARG A 104 9.88 9.96 5.61
N LYS A 105 10.11 8.91 4.81
CA LYS A 105 11.47 8.43 4.48
C LYS A 105 12.31 9.49 3.77
N ILE A 106 11.73 10.23 2.83
CA ILE A 106 12.42 11.30 2.09
C ILE A 106 12.82 12.43 3.05
N ILE A 107 11.90 12.87 3.90
CA ILE A 107 12.15 13.90 4.91
C ILE A 107 13.28 13.45 5.84
N GLU A 108 13.19 12.25 6.42
CA GLU A 108 14.23 11.70 7.30
C GLU A 108 15.60 11.60 6.62
N SER A 109 15.66 11.31 5.32
CA SER A 109 16.91 11.23 4.57
C SER A 109 17.57 12.59 4.28
N ARG A 110 16.79 13.68 4.32
CA ARG A 110 17.27 15.05 4.05
C ARG A 110 17.78 15.79 5.29
N PHE A 111 17.44 15.30 6.49
CA PHE A 111 17.84 15.87 7.78
C PHE A 111 18.89 15.02 8.52
N LYS A 112 19.48 14.03 7.85
CA LYS A 112 20.69 13.32 8.25
C LYS A 112 21.88 13.84 7.45
#